data_AF-A0A1B9M104-F1
#
_entry.id   AF-A0A1B9M104-F1
#
_cell.length_a   1.000
_cell.length_b   1.000
_cell.length_c   1.000
_cell.angle_alpha   90.00
_cell.angle_beta   90.00
_cell.angle_gamma   90.00
#
_symmetry.space_group_name_H-M   'P 1'
#
loop_
_entity.id
_entity.type
_entity.pdbx_description
1 polymer ?
#
loop_
_entity_poly.entity_id
_entity_poly.type
_entity_poly.pdbx_seq_one_letter_code
_entity_poly.pdbx_strand_id
1 'polypeptide(L)'
;MPSPNTSTNSQVQQNNQQGKKFEESYYDEYKTDKVESAREVTIKTEGGTKIRVDMIGRDENGNITCIECKSSDTAPLTPNQKVGFPDLEKNGGTIIGDGKPGFEGGTKIPPTKIEIIKPEPNGD
;
A
#
# COMPACT_ATOMS: atom_id res chain seq x y z
N MET A 1 -5.21 23.46 -36.48
CA MET A 1 -4.90 22.24 -35.70
C MET A 1 -4.06 22.66 -34.49
N PRO A 2 -4.65 22.93 -33.32
CA PRO A 2 -3.89 23.15 -32.10
C PRO A 2 -3.66 21.82 -31.37
N SER A 3 -2.46 21.65 -30.83
CA SER A 3 -1.98 20.49 -30.08
C SER A 3 -2.56 20.46 -28.65
N PRO A 4 -3.02 19.31 -28.11
CA PRO A 4 -3.57 19.24 -26.76
C PRO A 4 -2.47 18.87 -25.77
N ASN A 5 -1.82 19.84 -25.12
CA ASN A 5 -0.80 19.54 -24.12
C ASN A 5 -0.91 20.42 -22.86
N THR A 6 -2.13 20.65 -22.37
CA THR A 6 -2.40 21.43 -21.14
C THR A 6 -3.26 20.70 -20.10
N SER A 7 -3.87 19.55 -20.42
CA SER A 7 -4.82 18.82 -19.53
C SER A 7 -4.21 17.70 -18.68
N THR A 8 -2.90 17.43 -18.79
CA THR A 8 -2.25 16.26 -18.17
C THR A 8 -1.95 16.48 -16.68
N ASN A 9 -1.49 17.67 -16.30
CA ASN A 9 -1.16 17.98 -14.91
C ASN A 9 -2.40 18.02 -14.01
N SER A 10 -3.53 18.56 -14.49
CA SER A 10 -4.77 18.62 -13.71
C SER A 10 -5.36 17.22 -13.47
N GLN A 11 -5.36 16.36 -14.49
CA GLN A 11 -5.89 15.00 -14.36
C GLN A 11 -5.05 14.14 -13.42
N VAL A 12 -3.71 14.23 -13.52
CA VAL A 12 -2.81 13.51 -12.60
C VAL A 12 -3.00 13.98 -11.15
N GLN A 13 -3.16 15.29 -10.94
CA GLN A 13 -3.45 15.85 -9.62
C GLN A 13 -4.81 15.39 -9.07
N GLN A 14 -5.84 15.36 -9.91
CA GLN A 14 -7.17 14.86 -9.54
C GLN A 14 -7.12 13.37 -9.17
N ASN A 15 -6.46 12.53 -9.98
CA ASN A 15 -6.30 11.11 -9.70
C ASN A 15 -5.53 10.86 -8.39
N ASN A 16 -4.49 11.66 -8.12
CA ASN A 16 -3.73 11.59 -6.87
C ASN A 16 -4.60 11.97 -5.66
N GLN A 17 -5.37 13.06 -5.74
CA GLN A 17 -6.28 13.46 -4.67
C GLN A 17 -7.38 12.42 -4.41
N GLN A 18 -7.94 11.84 -5.47
CA GLN A 18 -8.94 10.78 -5.35
C GLN A 18 -8.36 9.55 -4.66
N GLY A 19 -7.19 9.07 -5.11
CA GLY A 19 -6.50 7.94 -4.49
C GLY A 19 -6.19 8.19 -3.01
N LYS A 20 -5.68 9.38 -2.68
CA LYS A 20 -5.38 9.76 -1.30
C LYS A 20 -6.62 9.78 -0.40
N LYS A 21 -7.73 10.31 -0.90
CA LYS A 21 -9.01 10.32 -0.16
C LYS A 21 -9.53 8.90 0.08
N PHE A 22 -9.43 8.03 -0.93
CA PHE A 22 -9.83 6.63 -0.82
C PHE A 22 -8.98 5.89 0.23
N GLU A 23 -7.66 6.05 0.18
CA GLU A 23 -6.74 5.52 1.19
C GLU A 23 -7.04 6.04 2.60
N GLU A 24 -7.31 7.35 2.74
CA GLU A 24 -7.64 7.95 4.03
C GLU A 24 -8.93 7.35 4.61
N SER A 25 -10.01 7.27 3.82
CA SER A 25 -11.26 6.67 4.28
C SER A 25 -11.11 5.20 4.65
N TYR A 26 -10.35 4.45 3.86
CA TYR A 26 -10.15 3.02 4.11
C TYR A 26 -9.27 2.79 5.35
N TYR A 27 -8.26 3.63 5.58
CA TYR A 27 -7.42 3.54 6.78
C TYR A 27 -8.21 3.78 8.07
N ASP A 28 -9.16 4.72 8.05
CA ASP A 28 -9.98 5.02 9.22
C ASP A 28 -10.88 3.85 9.63
N GLU A 29 -11.37 3.06 8.68
CA GLU A 29 -12.08 1.81 8.94
C GLU A 29 -11.10 0.70 9.35
N TYR A 30 -10.03 0.52 8.57
CA TYR A 30 -9.03 -0.53 8.74
C TYR A 30 -8.35 -0.52 10.11
N LYS A 31 -8.16 0.65 10.73
CA LYS A 31 -7.49 0.74 12.03
C LYS A 31 -8.36 0.34 13.22
N THR A 32 -9.68 0.24 13.04
CA THR A 32 -10.63 0.09 14.17
C THR A 32 -10.52 -1.23 14.91
N ASP A 33 -10.06 -2.28 14.23
CA ASP A 33 -9.86 -3.63 14.76
C ASP A 33 -8.37 -3.99 14.94
N LYS A 34 -7.47 -2.99 14.87
CA LYS A 34 -6.01 -3.19 15.00
C LYS A 34 -5.51 -2.57 16.30
N VAL A 35 -4.64 -3.30 16.99
CA VAL A 35 -3.94 -2.80 18.19
C VAL A 35 -2.86 -1.80 17.78
N GLU A 36 -2.18 -2.07 16.68
CA GLU A 36 -1.19 -1.19 16.08
C GLU A 36 -1.51 -1.05 14.59
N SER A 37 -1.41 0.17 14.07
CA SER A 37 -1.57 0.45 12.65
C SER A 37 -0.67 1.58 12.21
N ALA A 38 -0.17 1.48 10.98
CA ALA A 38 0.70 2.48 10.39
C ALA A 38 0.44 2.62 8.90
N ARG A 39 0.63 3.84 8.38
CA ARG A 39 0.57 4.14 6.94
C ARG A 39 1.95 4.27 6.33
N GLU A 40 2.08 3.96 5.04
CA GLU A 40 3.28 4.14 4.22
C GLU A 40 4.54 3.54 4.85
N VAL A 41 4.56 2.22 5.03
CA VAL A 41 5.69 1.50 5.62
C VAL A 41 6.52 0.85 4.52
N THR A 42 7.83 1.10 4.52
CA THR A 42 8.75 0.51 3.54
C THR A 42 9.31 -0.80 4.08
N ILE A 43 9.12 -1.87 3.32
CA ILE A 43 9.60 -3.21 3.64
C ILE A 43 10.62 -3.62 2.58
N LYS A 44 11.78 -4.10 3.03
CA LYS A 44 12.69 -4.86 2.20
C LYS A 44 12.33 -6.34 2.33
N THR A 45 11.86 -6.95 1.26
CA THR A 45 11.58 -8.40 1.23
C THR A 45 12.87 -9.20 1.43
N GLU A 46 12.78 -10.47 1.82
CA GLU A 46 13.97 -11.32 1.96
C GLU A 46 14.75 -11.47 0.64
N GLY A 47 14.07 -11.51 -0.51
CA GLY A 47 14.70 -11.44 -1.84
C GLY A 47 15.32 -10.08 -2.19
N GLY A 48 15.23 -9.09 -1.30
CA GLY A 48 15.90 -7.81 -1.39
C GLY A 48 15.13 -6.70 -2.11
N THR A 49 13.91 -6.99 -2.58
CA THR A 49 13.06 -6.00 -3.24
C THR A 49 12.52 -5.02 -2.21
N LYS A 50 12.59 -3.72 -2.50
CA LYS A 50 11.98 -2.69 -1.66
C LYS A 50 10.58 -2.38 -2.17
N ILE A 51 9.59 -2.59 -1.31
CA ILE A 51 8.21 -2.22 -1.53
C ILE A 51 7.76 -1.29 -0.41
N ARG A 52 6.80 -0.42 -0.71
CA ARG A 52 6.11 0.36 0.30
C ARG A 52 4.66 -0.10 0.28
N VAL A 53 4.16 -0.48 1.45
CA VAL A 53 2.74 -0.79 1.64
C VAL A 53 2.03 0.45 2.14
N ASP A 54 0.81 0.68 1.67
CA ASP A 54 0.03 1.86 2.05
C ASP A 54 -0.42 1.77 3.50
N MET A 55 -0.75 0.56 3.97
CA MET A 55 -1.15 0.31 5.34
C MET A 55 -0.59 -1.02 5.85
N ILE A 56 -0.23 -1.02 7.12
CA ILE A 56 0.11 -2.23 7.88
C ILE A 56 -0.60 -2.18 9.23
N GLY A 57 -1.01 -3.33 9.74
CA GLY A 57 -1.72 -3.44 11.00
C GLY A 57 -1.41 -4.74 11.71
N ARG A 58 -1.56 -4.72 13.03
CA ARG A 58 -1.41 -5.88 13.91
C ARG A 58 -2.69 -6.04 14.73
N ASP A 59 -3.30 -7.21 14.66
CA ASP A 59 -4.48 -7.54 15.46
C ASP A 59 -4.11 -7.97 16.89
N GLU A 60 -5.10 -8.23 17.73
CA GLU A 60 -4.90 -8.67 19.13
C GLU A 60 -4.19 -10.02 19.25
N ASN A 61 -4.21 -10.84 18.20
CA ASN A 61 -3.52 -12.12 18.14
C ASN A 61 -2.07 -11.99 17.64
N GLY A 62 -1.63 -10.77 17.29
CA GLY A 62 -0.32 -10.50 16.72
C GLY A 62 -0.21 -10.77 15.21
N ASN A 63 -1.32 -11.06 14.53
CA ASN A 63 -1.32 -11.27 13.08
C ASN A 63 -1.07 -9.94 12.37
N ILE A 64 -0.17 -9.96 11.39
CA ILE A 64 0.16 -8.79 10.59
C ILE A 64 -0.61 -8.84 9.27
N THR A 65 -1.30 -7.74 8.95
CA THR A 65 -1.98 -7.53 7.67
C THR A 65 -1.34 -6.34 6.94
N CYS A 66 -1.21 -6.45 5.62
CA CYS A 66 -0.67 -5.40 4.75
C CYS A 66 -1.64 -5.10 3.61
N ILE A 67 -1.87 -3.81 3.35
CA ILE A 67 -2.79 -3.33 2.31
C ILE A 67 -2.04 -2.45 1.30
N GLU A 68 -2.37 -2.63 0.02
CA GLU A 68 -2.05 -1.73 -1.08
C GLU A 68 -3.36 -1.21 -1.68
N CYS A 69 -3.55 0.09 -1.71
CA CYS A 69 -4.67 0.73 -2.36
C CYS A 69 -4.28 1.14 -3.79
N LYS A 70 -5.25 1.09 -4.70
CA LYS A 70 -5.11 1.66 -6.04
C LYS A 70 -6.19 2.68 -6.30
N SER A 71 -5.86 3.72 -7.07
CA SER A 71 -6.79 4.78 -7.42
C SER A 71 -7.80 4.39 -8.51
N SER A 72 -7.66 3.24 -9.15
CA SER A 72 -8.65 2.70 -10.10
C SER A 72 -8.67 1.17 -10.10
N ASP A 73 -9.78 0.60 -10.55
CA ASP A 73 -10.02 -0.83 -10.82
C ASP A 73 -8.96 -1.45 -11.77
N THR A 74 -8.50 -0.67 -12.73
CA THR A 74 -7.57 -1.05 -13.80
C THR A 74 -6.12 -0.67 -13.51
N ALA A 75 -5.86 0.05 -12.41
CA ALA A 75 -4.52 0.50 -12.08
C ALA A 75 -3.57 -0.71 -11.92
N PRO A 76 -2.43 -0.70 -12.62
CA PRO A 76 -1.47 -1.80 -12.56
C PRO A 76 -0.61 -1.70 -11.29
N LEU A 77 -0.07 -2.85 -10.87
CA LEU A 77 1.05 -2.89 -9.93
C LEU A 77 2.31 -2.34 -10.59
N THR A 78 3.14 -1.64 -9.81
CA THR A 78 4.48 -1.22 -10.25
C THR A 78 5.40 -2.44 -10.41
N PRO A 79 6.53 -2.33 -11.15
CA PRO A 79 7.45 -3.45 -11.31
C PRO A 79 7.93 -4.07 -9.99
N ASN A 80 8.28 -3.23 -9.00
CA ASN A 80 8.70 -3.71 -7.68
C ASN A 80 7.58 -4.41 -6.92
N GLN A 81 6.33 -3.95 -7.06
CA GLN A 81 5.19 -4.60 -6.42
C GLN A 81 4.92 -5.99 -7.02
N LYS A 82 5.04 -6.14 -8.34
CA LYS A 82 4.89 -7.44 -9.03
C LYS A 82 5.90 -8.50 -8.55
N VAL A 83 7.08 -8.07 -8.10
CA VAL A 83 8.14 -8.97 -7.60
C VAL A 83 8.07 -9.10 -6.08
N GLY A 84 7.93 -7.98 -5.38
CA GLY A 84 8.02 -7.91 -3.93
C GLY A 84 6.79 -8.46 -3.21
N PHE A 85 5.58 -8.35 -3.79
CA PHE A 85 4.38 -8.86 -3.12
C PHE A 85 4.41 -10.40 -3.00
N PRO A 86 4.67 -11.17 -4.08
CA PRO A 86 4.83 -12.62 -3.96
C PRO A 86 5.99 -13.03 -3.05
N ASP A 87 7.08 -12.26 -3.04
CA ASP A 87 8.23 -12.55 -2.20
C ASP A 87 7.95 -12.31 -0.71
N LEU A 88 7.26 -11.21 -0.37
CA LEU A 88 6.79 -10.96 1.00
C LEU A 88 5.81 -12.04 1.45
N GLU A 89 4.87 -12.43 0.59
CA GLU A 89 3.89 -13.48 0.91
C GLU A 89 4.57 -14.82 1.20
N LYS A 90 5.65 -15.13 0.47
CA LYS A 90 6.34 -16.42 0.61
C LYS A 90 7.38 -16.42 1.73
N ASN A 91 8.17 -15.35 1.85
CA ASN A 91 9.40 -15.33 2.63
C ASN A 91 9.40 -14.27 3.74
N GLY A 92 8.45 -13.33 3.73
CA GLY A 92 8.45 -12.20 4.65
C GLY A 92 9.47 -11.12 4.27
N GLY A 93 9.83 -10.30 5.26
CA GLY A 93 10.72 -9.17 5.04
C GLY A 93 11.10 -8.42 6.31
N THR A 94 11.71 -7.26 6.12
CA THR A 94 12.15 -6.38 7.22
C THR A 94 11.71 -4.96 6.95
N ILE A 95 11.11 -4.29 7.94
CA ILE A 95 10.83 -2.86 7.86
C ILE A 95 12.15 -2.10 7.80
N ILE A 96 12.27 -1.17 6.85
CA ILE A 96 13.45 -0.33 6.68
C ILE A 96 13.09 1.15 6.82
N GLY A 97 14.10 1.96 7.17
CA GLY A 97 13.92 3.37 7.53
C GLY A 97 13.59 3.53 9.01
N ASP A 98 13.04 4.69 9.38
CA ASP A 98 12.75 5.01 10.79
C ASP A 98 11.59 4.19 11.36
N GLY A 99 10.75 3.61 10.50
CA GLY A 99 9.54 2.89 10.91
C GLY A 99 8.49 3.82 11.50
N LYS A 100 7.51 3.25 12.19
CA LYS A 100 6.43 3.94 12.92
C LYS A 100 6.14 3.19 14.23
N PRO A 101 5.48 3.80 15.23
CA PRO A 101 5.11 3.07 16.44
C PRO A 101 4.39 1.75 16.12
N GLY A 102 4.87 0.65 16.71
CA GLY A 102 4.40 -0.73 16.47
C GLY A 102 5.02 -1.42 15.24
N PHE A 103 5.70 -0.65 14.39
CA PHE A 103 6.30 -1.05 13.13
C PHE A 103 7.65 -0.34 12.93
N GLU A 104 8.53 -0.47 13.92
CA GLU A 104 9.82 0.20 13.96
C GLU A 104 10.80 -0.36 12.91
N GLY A 105 11.79 0.45 12.53
CA GLY A 105 12.88 0.01 11.66
C GLY A 105 13.59 -1.23 12.21
N GLY A 106 13.84 -2.22 11.33
CA GLY A 106 14.45 -3.50 11.70
C GLY A 106 13.45 -4.58 12.13
N THR A 107 12.17 -4.24 12.31
CA THR A 107 11.12 -5.22 12.62
C THR A 107 10.98 -6.25 11.49
N LYS A 108 10.99 -7.53 11.85
CA LYS A 108 10.75 -8.65 10.92
C LYS A 108 9.27 -8.83 10.70
N ILE A 109 8.89 -8.92 9.43
CA ILE A 109 7.53 -9.23 8.98
C ILE A 109 7.56 -10.70 8.53
N PRO A 110 6.70 -11.58 9.10
CA PRO A 110 6.60 -12.96 8.65
C PRO A 110 6.07 -13.01 7.21
N PRO A 111 6.06 -14.18 6.56
CA PRO A 111 5.35 -14.39 5.31
C PRO A 111 3.93 -13.79 5.38
N THR A 112 3.69 -12.73 4.60
CA THR A 112 2.49 -11.89 4.72
C THR A 112 1.97 -11.53 3.34
N LYS A 113 0.73 -11.93 3.05
CA LYS A 113 0.05 -11.54 1.82
C LYS A 113 -0.33 -10.07 1.87
N ILE A 114 -0.12 -9.38 0.74
CA ILE A 114 -0.63 -8.01 0.56
C ILE A 114 -2.00 -8.10 -0.11
N GLU A 115 -3.00 -7.53 0.55
CA GLU A 115 -4.33 -7.37 -0.01
C GLU A 115 -4.38 -6.08 -0.86
N ILE A 116 -4.83 -6.22 -2.09
CA ILE A 116 -4.91 -5.13 -3.05
C ILE A 116 -6.36 -4.65 -3.11
N ILE A 117 -6.58 -3.44 -2.60
CA ILE A 117 -7.90 -2.81 -2.60
C ILE A 117 -7.97 -1.84 -3.77
N LYS A 118 -9.03 -1.99 -4.58
CA LYS A 118 -9.32 -1.10 -5.70
C LYS A 118 -10.74 -0.54 -5.51
N PRO A 119 -11.03 0.68 -5.98
CA PRO A 119 -12.40 1.15 -6.05
C PRO A 119 -13.20 0.24 -7.01
N GLU A 120 -14.47 0.07 -6.71
CA GLU A 120 -15.41 -0.55 -7.65
C GLU A 120 -15.39 0.23 -8.97
N PRO A 121 -15.54 -0.46 -10.13
CA PRO A 121 -15.74 0.23 -11.38
C PRO A 121 -16.98 1.11 -11.25
N ASN A 122 -16.84 2.42 -11.50
CA ASN A 122 -17.99 3.28 -11.65
C ASN A 122 -18.80 2.71 -12.81
N GLY A 123 -19.99 2.18 -12.54
CA GLY A 123 -20.90 1.73 -13.60
C GLY A 123 -21.23 2.92 -14.50
N ASP A 124 -20.82 2.83 -15.75
CA ASP A 124 -21.26 3.73 -16.83
C ASP A 124 -22.77 3.58 -17.10
#